data_AF-A0A8T5T2Q2-F1
#
_entry.id   AF-A0A8T5T2Q2-F1
#
_cell.length_a   1.000
_cell.length_b   1.000
_cell.length_c   1.000
_cell.angle_alpha   90.00
_cell.angle_beta   90.00
_cell.angle_gamma   90.00
#
_symmetry.space_group_name_H-M   'P 1'
#
loop_
_entity.id
_entity.type
_entity.pdbx_description
1 polymer ?
#
loop_
_entity_poly.entity_id
_entity_poly.type
_entity_poly.pdbx_seq_one_letter_code
_entity_poly.pdbx_strand_id
1 'polypeptide(L)' 'MKDRVSHLQELSNNSWPAKNILLLNGWIIRISEGVTNRANSVLPLRYSGTNVHEDIKEVENIYSSNNLPVIFQVPDYYE' A
#
# COMPACT_ATOMS: atom_id res chain seq x y z
N MET A 1 -2.96 -20.35 -4.40
CA MET A 1 -1.97 -19.90 -3.39
C MET A 1 -2.03 -18.39 -3.18
N LYS A 2 -2.14 -17.60 -4.27
CA LYS A 2 -2.45 -16.16 -4.31
C LYS A 2 -3.46 -15.68 -3.26
N ASP A 3 -4.65 -16.27 -3.24
CA ASP A 3 -5.72 -15.84 -2.31
C ASP A 3 -5.32 -15.96 -0.84
N ARG A 4 -4.47 -16.93 -0.48
CA ARG A 4 -4.01 -17.09 0.90
C ARG A 4 -3.04 -15.98 1.30
N VAL A 5 -2.13 -15.57 0.41
CA VAL A 5 -1.17 -14.49 0.70
C VAL A 5 -1.88 -13.15 0.81
N SER A 6 -2.74 -12.82 -0.15
CA SER A 6 -3.53 -11.58 -0.10
C SER A 6 -4.42 -11.55 1.14
N HIS A 7 -5.08 -12.65 1.48
CA HIS A 7 -5.91 -12.73 2.68
C HIS A 7 -5.10 -12.54 3.98
N LEU A 8 -3.91 -13.14 4.07
CA LEU A 8 -3.03 -12.94 5.24
C LEU A 8 -2.51 -11.49 5.32
N GLN A 9 -2.24 -10.84 4.19
CA GLN A 9 -1.85 -9.44 4.16
C GLN A 9 -3.01 -8.52 4.61
N GLU A 10 -4.25 -8.81 4.18
CA GLU A 10 -5.46 -8.11 4.64
C GLU A 10 -5.66 -8.26 6.17
N LEU A 11 -5.58 -9.49 6.68
CA LEU A 11 -5.69 -9.77 8.11
C LEU A 11 -4.58 -9.07 8.92
N SER A 12 -3.33 -9.16 8.45
CA SER A 12 -2.20 -8.48 9.09
C SER A 12 -2.37 -6.96 9.10
N ASN A 13 -2.89 -6.39 8.01
CA ASN A 13 -3.16 -4.95 7.90
C ASN A 13 -4.24 -4.53 8.90
N ASN A 14 -5.34 -5.28 8.98
CA ASN A 14 -6.46 -4.97 9.87
C ASN A 14 -6.11 -5.13 11.35
N SER A 15 -5.13 -5.98 11.68
CA SER A 15 -4.66 -6.19 13.06
C SER A 15 -3.78 -5.05 13.58
N TRP A 16 -3.19 -4.24 12.69
CA TRP A 16 -2.38 -3.08 13.05
C TRP A 16 -2.55 -1.95 12.04
N PRO A 17 -3.62 -1.15 12.15
CA PRO A 17 -3.92 -0.11 11.19
C PRO A 17 -2.90 1.04 11.25
N ALA A 18 -2.70 1.69 10.11
CA ALA A 18 -1.94 2.93 10.04
C ALA A 18 -2.75 4.12 10.58
N LYS A 19 -2.07 5.25 10.79
CA LYS A 19 -2.71 6.48 11.28
C LYS A 19 -3.73 7.00 10.28
N ASN A 20 -3.40 6.99 8.98
CA ASN A 20 -4.31 7.29 7.90
C ASN A 20 -4.25 6.19 6.84
N ILE A 21 -5.41 5.88 6.25
CA ILE A 21 -5.55 4.88 5.19
C ILE A 21 -6.33 5.52 4.04
N LEU A 22 -5.78 5.40 2.83
CA LEU A 22 -6.45 5.78 1.58
C LEU A 22 -6.57 4.55 0.69
N LEU A 23 -7.63 4.50 -0.13
CA LEU A 23 -7.84 3.45 -1.12
C LEU A 23 -7.69 4.05 -2.51
N LEU A 24 -6.85 3.44 -3.34
CA LEU A 24 -6.62 3.85 -4.72
C LEU A 24 -6.59 2.62 -5.60
N ASN A 25 -7.64 2.40 -6.41
CA ASN A 25 -7.67 1.36 -7.44
C ASN A 25 -7.26 -0.04 -6.94
N GLY A 26 -7.72 -0.41 -5.74
CA GLY A 26 -7.42 -1.70 -5.09
C GLY A 26 -6.15 -1.71 -4.24
N TRP A 27 -5.37 -0.63 -4.25
CA TRP A 27 -4.25 -0.42 -3.34
C TRP A 27 -4.70 0.19 -2.03
N ILE A 28 -4.04 -0.23 -0.95
CA ILE A 28 -4.18 0.37 0.38
C ILE A 28 -2.94 1.24 0.61
N ILE A 29 -3.11 2.55 0.62
CA ILE A 29 -2.05 3.52 0.92
C ILE A 29 -2.07 3.78 2.42
N ARG A 30 -1.00 3.40 3.12
CA ARG A 30 -0.88 3.62 4.56
C ARG A 30 0.09 4.74 4.86
N ILE A 31 -0.41 5.77 5.53
CA ILE A 31 0.39 6.91 5.98
C ILE A 31 0.48 6.88 7.50
N SER A 32 1.72 6.84 7.98
CA SER A 32 2.08 6.94 9.40
C SER A 32 3.37 7.76 9.50
N GLU A 33 3.74 8.22 10.70
CA GLU A 33 4.83 9.18 11.00
C GLU A 33 6.25 8.68 10.65
N GLY A 34 6.42 7.82 9.63
CA GLY A 34 7.69 7.31 9.13
C GLY A 34 8.38 6.30 10.04
N VAL A 35 7.80 5.97 11.20
CA VAL A 35 8.46 5.16 12.24
C VAL A 35 8.69 3.71 11.79
N THR A 36 7.77 3.13 11.02
CA THR A 36 7.92 1.75 10.52
C THR A 36 7.48 1.62 9.07
N ASN A 37 8.23 0.84 8.28
CA ASN A 37 7.85 0.50 6.90
C ASN A 37 6.60 -0.39 6.84
N ARG A 38 6.15 -0.98 7.96
CA ARG A 38 4.90 -1.75 8.01
C ARG A 38 3.67 -0.83 7.95
N ALA A 39 3.67 0.25 8.73
CA ALA A 39 2.53 1.17 8.78
C ALA A 39 2.66 2.37 7.83
N ASN A 40 3.83 2.57 7.21
CA ASN A 40 4.07 3.61 6.22
C ASN A 40 4.50 3.00 4.88
N SER A 41 3.54 2.45 4.14
CA SER A 41 3.76 1.81 2.84
C SER A 41 2.46 1.54 2.09
N VAL A 42 2.58 1.33 0.79
CA VAL A 42 1.49 0.92 -0.09
C VAL A 42 1.38 -0.60 -0.09
N LEU A 43 0.15 -1.10 0.07
CA LEU A 43 -0.22 -2.50 -0.09
C LEU A 43 -0.92 -2.69 -1.44
N PRO A 44 -0.21 -3.14 -2.49
CA PRO A 44 -0.80 -3.39 -3.80
C PRO A 44 -1.51 -4.75 -3.85
N LEU A 45 -2.52 -4.95 -3.01
CA LEU A 45 -3.23 -6.25 -2.87
C LEU A 45 -3.89 -6.68 -4.17
N ARG A 46 -4.56 -5.74 -4.84
CA ARG A 46 -5.19 -5.90 -6.15
C ARG A 46 -5.05 -4.59 -6.90
N TYR A 47 -4.97 -4.65 -8.22
CA TYR A 47 -5.00 -3.46 -9.05
C TYR A 47 -6.24 -3.49 -9.95
N SER A 48 -7.03 -2.43 -9.90
CA SER A 48 -8.25 -2.26 -10.70
C SER A 48 -8.26 -0.97 -11.52
N GLY A 49 -7.14 -0.25 -11.57
CA GLY A 49 -7.00 0.97 -12.35
C GLY A 49 -6.71 0.69 -13.82
N THR A 50 -6.77 1.74 -14.64
CA THR A 50 -6.54 1.67 -16.09
C THR A 50 -5.13 2.06 -16.50
N ASN A 51 -4.43 2.86 -15.68
CA ASN A 51 -3.06 3.32 -15.93
C ASN A 51 -2.22 3.30 -14.65
N VAL A 52 -1.41 2.26 -14.49
CA VAL A 52 -0.59 2.05 -13.29
C VAL A 52 0.42 3.18 -13.07
N HIS A 53 0.91 3.82 -14.14
CA HIS A 53 1.89 4.90 -14.02
C HIS A 53 1.27 6.18 -13.45
N GLU A 54 0.02 6.47 -13.79
CA GLU A 54 -0.72 7.60 -13.20
C GLU A 54 -0.97 7.36 -11.72
N ASP A 55 -1.38 6.14 -11.36
CA ASP A 55 -1.63 5.79 -9.96
C ASP A 55 -0.34 5.77 -9.11
N ILE A 56 0.79 5.33 -9.67
CA ILE A 56 2.10 5.44 -9.00
C ILE A 56 2.43 6.92 -8.73
N LYS A 57 2.24 7.79 -9.73
CA LYS A 57 2.52 9.22 -9.58
C LYS A 57 1.63 9.86 -8.52
N GLU A 58 0.36 9.46 -8.45
CA GLU A 58 -0.56 9.93 -7.41
C GLU A 58 -0.09 9.52 -6.01
N VAL A 59 0.33 8.25 -5.85
CA VAL A 59 0.93 7.78 -4.59
C VAL A 59 2.17 8.60 -4.24
N GLU A 60 3.09 8.82 -5.18
CA GLU A 60 4.30 9.61 -4.95
C GLU A 60 3.98 11.03 -4.46
N ASN A 61 2.97 11.67 -5.05
CA ASN A 61 2.48 12.98 -4.62
C ASN A 61 1.93 12.96 -3.18
N ILE A 62 1.14 11.94 -2.84
CA ILE A 62 0.59 11.76 -1.49
C ILE A 62 1.72 11.64 -0.46
N TYR A 63 2.71 10.77 -0.69
CA TYR A 63 3.82 10.61 0.26
C TYR A 63 4.71 11.86 0.34
N SER A 64 5.02 12.49 -0.81
CA SER A 64 5.82 13.71 -0.88
C SER A 64 5.17 14.88 -0.13
N SER A 65 3.86 15.08 -0.28
CA SER A 65 3.11 16.11 0.44
C SER A 65 3.05 15.90 1.96
N ASN A 66 3.35 14.68 2.43
CA ASN A 66 3.46 14.34 3.84
C ASN A 66 4.92 14.28 4.32
N ASN A 67 5.90 14.66 3.49
CA ASN A 67 7.34 14.56 3.76
C ASN A 67 7.79 13.12 4.12
N LEU A 68 7.17 12.11 3.50
CA LEU A 68 7.46 10.71 3.74
C LEU A 68 8.04 10.04 2.49
N PRO A 69 8.93 9.03 2.65
CA PRO A 69 9.37 8.22 1.52
C PRO A 69 8.22 7.32 1.03
N VAL A 70 8.12 7.15 -0.29
CA VAL A 70 7.20 6.19 -0.88
C VAL A 70 7.79 4.79 -0.81
N ILE A 71 7.02 3.82 -0.32
CA ILE A 71 7.44 2.42 -0.21
C ILE A 71 6.29 1.54 -0.68
N PHE A 72 6.54 0.67 -1.66
CA PHE A 72 5.61 -0.36 -2.09
C PHE A 72 6.00 -1.70 -1.48
N GLN A 73 5.06 -2.35 -0.78
CA GLN A 73 5.29 -3.66 -0.19
C GLN A 73 4.87 -4.76 -1.19
N VAL A 74 5.83 -5.16 -2.00
CA VAL A 74 5.70 -6.10 -3.12
C VAL A 74 6.22 -7.47 -2.65
N PRO A 75 5.39 -8.51 -2.47
CA PRO A 75 5.87 -9.83 -2.06
C PRO A 75 6.72 -10.49 -3.16
N ASP A 76 7.77 -11.24 -2.80
CA ASP A 76 8.63 -11.93 -3.79
C ASP A 76 7.89 -12.98 -4.65
N TYR A 77 6.69 -13.38 -4.24
CA TYR A 77 5.86 -14.34 -4.96
C TYR A 77 4.70 -13.64 -5.67
N TYR A 78 4.81 -13.55 -7.00
CA TYR A 78 3.76 -13.16 -7.92
C TYR A 78 3.52 -14.31 -8.91
N GLU A 79 2.36 -14.99 -8.79
CA GLU A 79 1.78 -15.84 -9.84
C GLU A 79 0.47 -15.22 -10.36
#